data_AF-A0A101C550-F1
#
_entry.id   AF-A0A101C550-F1
#
_cell.length_a   1.000
_cell.length_b   1.000
_cell.length_c   1.000
_cell.angle_alpha   90.00
_cell.angle_beta   90.00
_cell.angle_gamma   90.00
#
_symmetry.space_group_name_H-M   'P 1'
#
loop_
_entity.id
_entity.type
_entity.pdbx_description
1 polymer ?
#
loop_
_entity_poly.entity_id
_entity_poly.type
_entity_poly.pdbx_seq_one_letter_code
_entity_poly.pdbx_strand_id
1 'polypeptide(L)'
;MEHIGALQTVVTADEYDREPTPAELDAIERELPLILAEVDLLDAQITALDRTPTELDARRIRRARNRVLIARRDLVNRTAGAAGGAA
;
A
#
# COMPACT_ATOMS: atom_id res chain seq x y z
N MET A 1 -14.74 20.53 -47.86
CA MET A 1 -15.04 20.03 -46.51
C MET A 1 -13.75 20.11 -45.73
N GLU A 2 -13.64 21.11 -44.85
CA GLU A 2 -12.51 21.18 -43.92
C GLU A 2 -12.79 20.23 -42.76
N HIS A 3 -11.91 19.27 -42.54
CA HIS A 3 -11.96 18.40 -41.38
C HIS A 3 -11.15 19.06 -40.26
N ILE A 4 -11.81 19.45 -39.17
CA ILE A 4 -11.13 19.81 -37.93
C ILE A 4 -10.65 18.51 -37.30
N GLY A 5 -9.40 18.13 -37.58
CA GLY A 5 -8.73 17.02 -36.91
C GLY A 5 -8.27 17.45 -35.51
N ALA A 6 -8.47 16.60 -34.51
CA ALA A 6 -7.99 16.86 -33.16
C ALA A 6 -6.44 16.81 -33.15
N LEU A 7 -5.80 17.96 -32.89
CA LEU A 7 -4.36 18.07 -32.59
C LEU A 7 -4.09 17.72 -31.11
N GLN A 8 -4.60 16.59 -30.62
CA GLN A 8 -4.34 16.19 -29.24
C GLN A 8 -3.02 15.44 -29.14
N THR A 9 -2.02 16.09 -28.53
CA THR A 9 -0.84 15.43 -27.95
C THR A 9 -1.31 14.39 -26.93
N VAL A 10 -0.71 13.20 -26.95
CA VAL A 10 -0.97 12.15 -25.97
C VAL A 10 -0.74 12.73 -24.56
N VAL A 11 -1.80 12.78 -23.75
CA VAL A 11 -1.78 13.37 -22.40
C VAL A 11 -1.17 12.41 -21.38
N THR A 12 -1.06 11.13 -21.73
CA THR A 12 -0.36 10.08 -20.99
C THR A 12 1.02 9.85 -21.59
N ALA A 13 2.07 10.10 -20.83
CA ALA A 13 3.40 9.63 -21.20
C ALA A 13 3.39 8.10 -21.34
N ASP A 14 4.10 7.59 -22.34
CA ASP A 14 4.27 6.15 -22.66
C ASP A 14 4.80 5.32 -21.46
N GLU A 15 5.33 6.00 -20.43
CA GLU A 15 5.77 5.41 -19.16
C GLU A 15 4.65 4.70 -18.37
N TYR A 16 3.37 5.01 -18.62
CA TYR A 16 2.23 4.36 -17.97
C TYR A 16 1.62 3.20 -18.78
N ASP A 17 1.97 3.07 -20.06
CA ASP A 17 1.49 1.98 -20.93
C ASP A 17 2.41 0.74 -20.92
N ARG A 18 3.47 0.75 -20.09
CA ARG A 18 4.32 -0.42 -19.84
C ARG A 18 3.89 -1.20 -18.61
N GLU A 19 4.14 -2.50 -18.63
CA GLU A 19 4.03 -3.34 -17.44
C GLU A 19 5.06 -2.93 -16.37
N PRO A 20 4.78 -3.21 -15.08
CA PRO A 20 5.76 -3.04 -14.01
C PRO A 20 7.02 -3.87 -14.27
N THR A 21 8.18 -3.28 -14.00
CA THR A 21 9.45 -4.02 -14.01
C THR A 21 9.48 -5.02 -12.85
N PRO A 22 10.31 -6.09 -12.92
CA PRO A 22 10.47 -7.02 -11.81
C PRO A 22 10.86 -6.34 -10.49
N ALA A 23 11.71 -5.31 -10.54
CA ALA A 23 12.12 -4.56 -9.34
C ALA A 23 10.97 -3.76 -8.70
N GLU A 24 10.05 -3.23 -9.52
CA GLU A 24 8.83 -2.56 -9.06
C GLU A 24 7.86 -3.58 -8.46
N LEU A 25 7.70 -4.76 -9.07
CA LEU A 25 6.91 -5.86 -8.49
C LEU A 25 7.47 -6.31 -7.14
N ASP A 26 8.79 -6.51 -7.05
CA ASP A 26 9.44 -6.86 -5.79
C ASP A 26 9.24 -5.76 -4.73
N ALA A 27 9.17 -4.48 -5.14
CA ALA A 27 8.88 -3.38 -4.22
C ALA A 27 7.47 -3.49 -3.64
N ILE A 28 6.48 -3.76 -4.49
CA ILE A 28 5.10 -4.00 -4.07
C ILE A 28 5.02 -5.19 -3.12
N GLU A 29 5.68 -6.31 -3.44
CA GLU A 29 5.70 -7.48 -2.56
C GLU A 29 6.33 -7.17 -1.18
N ARG A 30 7.36 -6.32 -1.15
CA ARG A 30 7.97 -5.88 0.12
C ARG A 30 6.99 -5.07 0.97
N GLU A 31 6.17 -4.23 0.35
CA GLU A 31 5.20 -3.34 1.02
C GLU A 31 3.89 -4.03 1.39
N LEU A 32 3.51 -5.07 0.65
CA LEU A 32 2.22 -5.77 0.79
C LEU A 32 1.87 -6.18 2.24
N PRO A 33 2.80 -6.71 3.07
CA PRO A 33 2.49 -7.04 4.46
C PRO A 33 2.04 -5.84 5.30
N LEU A 34 2.58 -4.64 5.07
CA LEU A 34 2.15 -3.43 5.75
C LEU A 34 0.75 -3.02 5.28
N ILE A 35 0.53 -3.02 3.97
CA ILE A 35 -0.76 -2.68 3.38
C ILE A 35 -1.86 -3.58 3.94
N LEU A 36 -1.64 -4.89 4.00
CA LEU A 36 -2.61 -5.84 4.56
C LEU A 36 -2.87 -5.60 6.05
N ALA A 37 -1.84 -5.24 6.83
CA ALA A 37 -2.02 -4.89 8.24
C ALA A 37 -2.86 -3.60 8.43
N GLU A 38 -2.71 -2.63 7.54
CA GLU A 38 -3.49 -1.39 7.54
C GLU A 38 -4.95 -1.65 7.13
N VAL A 39 -5.18 -2.51 6.13
CA VAL A 39 -6.52 -2.99 5.76
C VAL A 39 -7.20 -3.68 6.93
N ASP A 40 -6.51 -4.61 7.61
CA ASP A 40 -7.05 -5.29 8.79
C ASP A 40 -7.44 -4.32 9.94
N LEU A 41 -6.69 -3.23 10.09
CA LEU A 41 -7.01 -2.17 11.05
C LEU A 41 -8.27 -1.42 10.61
N LEU A 42 -8.35 -1.06 9.33
CA LEU A 42 -9.50 -0.38 8.77
C LEU A 42 -10.76 -1.23 8.91
N ASP A 43 -10.69 -2.53 8.61
CA ASP A 43 -11.81 -3.46 8.76
C ASP A 43 -12.27 -3.56 10.21
N ALA A 44 -11.35 -3.59 11.17
CA ALA A 44 -11.68 -3.59 12.59
C ALA A 44 -12.36 -2.28 13.02
N GLN A 45 -11.98 -1.14 12.42
CA GLN A 45 -12.60 0.15 12.68
C GLN A 45 -14.00 0.23 12.05
N ILE A 46 -14.16 -0.18 10.79
CA ILE A 46 -15.44 -0.21 10.07
C ILE A 46 -16.45 -1.10 10.82
N THR A 47 -16.02 -2.31 11.21
CA THR A 47 -16.88 -3.23 11.97
C THR A 47 -17.38 -2.61 13.29
N ALA A 48 -16.58 -1.75 13.92
CA ALA A 48 -16.95 -1.08 15.16
C ALA A 48 -17.88 0.14 14.93
N LEU A 49 -17.97 0.67 13.71
CA LEU A 49 -18.88 1.76 13.35
C LEU A 49 -20.31 1.27 13.08
N ASP A 50 -20.47 0.04 12.59
CA ASP A 50 -21.79 -0.55 12.28
C ASP A 50 -22.61 -0.93 13.53
N ARG A 51 -22.07 -0.77 14.74
CA ARG A 51 -22.70 -1.18 15.99
C ARG A 51 -22.25 -0.34 17.18
N THR A 52 -22.93 -0.46 18.32
CA THR A 52 -22.45 0.09 19.59
C THR A 52 -21.09 -0.54 19.95
N PRO A 53 -20.01 0.25 20.09
CA PRO A 53 -18.67 -0.29 20.33
C PRO A 53 -18.59 -1.13 21.60
N THR A 54 -17.95 -2.29 21.50
CA THR A 54 -17.74 -3.22 22.63
C THR A 54 -16.28 -3.25 23.07
N GLU A 55 -16.02 -3.81 24.26
CA GLU A 55 -14.63 -4.05 24.71
C GLU A 55 -13.85 -4.95 23.75
N LEU A 56 -14.53 -5.91 23.11
CA LEU A 56 -13.92 -6.78 22.11
C LEU A 56 -13.44 -5.99 20.90
N ASP A 57 -14.20 -4.98 20.46
CA ASP A 57 -13.82 -4.08 19.38
C ASP A 57 -12.57 -3.28 19.74
N ALA A 58 -12.53 -2.72 20.95
CA ALA A 58 -11.35 -2.01 21.45
C ALA A 58 -10.10 -2.91 21.47
N ARG A 59 -10.23 -4.18 21.87
CA ARG A 59 -9.13 -5.16 21.85
C ARG A 59 -8.71 -5.50 20.42
N ARG A 60 -9.65 -5.71 19.50
CA ARG A 60 -9.39 -6.00 18.08
C ARG A 60 -8.63 -4.86 17.40
N ILE A 61 -9.11 -3.62 17.58
CA ILE A 61 -8.45 -2.42 17.05
C ILE A 61 -7.04 -2.27 17.62
N ARG A 62 -6.85 -2.48 18.94
CA ARG A 62 -5.51 -2.43 19.55
C ARG A 62 -4.56 -3.48 18.96
N ARG A 63 -5.04 -4.71 18.77
CA ARG A 63 -4.24 -5.78 18.16
C ARG A 63 -3.91 -5.48 16.70
N ALA A 64 -4.84 -4.93 15.93
CA ALA A 64 -4.59 -4.53 14.54
C ALA A 64 -3.57 -3.37 14.46
N ARG A 65 -3.69 -2.34 15.31
CA ARG A 65 -2.69 -1.26 15.42
C ARG A 65 -1.29 -1.80 15.74
N ASN A 66 -1.17 -2.72 16.69
CA ASN A 66 0.12 -3.33 17.01
C ASN A 66 0.70 -4.11 15.81
N ARG A 67 -0.14 -4.77 15.00
CA ARG A 67 0.30 -5.45 13.78
C ARG A 67 0.82 -4.47 12.72
N VAL A 68 0.15 -3.34 12.52
CA VAL A 68 0.64 -2.25 11.64
C VAL A 68 2.02 -1.77 12.09
N LEU A 69 2.20 -1.52 13.40
CA LEU A 69 3.50 -1.05 13.92
C LEU A 69 4.62 -2.07 13.70
N ILE A 70 4.34 -3.37 13.88
CA ILE A 70 5.29 -4.45 13.60
C ILE A 70 5.64 -4.49 12.11
N ALA A 71 4.64 -4.51 11.23
CA ALA A 71 4.85 -4.55 9.79
C ALA A 71 5.65 -3.33 9.29
N ARG A 72 5.38 -2.14 9.84
CA ARG A 72 6.11 -0.91 9.49
C ARG A 72 7.56 -0.97 9.92
N ARG A 73 7.83 -1.46 11.14
CA ARG A 73 9.19 -1.71 11.63
C ARG A 73 9.92 -2.69 10.70
N ASP A 74 9.28 -3.79 10.35
CA ASP A 74 9.89 -4.84 9.54
C ASP A 74 10.19 -4.37 8.12
N LEU A 75 9.30 -3.56 7.51
CA LEU A 75 9.52 -2.91 6.22
C LEU A 75 10.75 -1.99 6.26
N VAL A 76 10.80 -1.08 7.24
CA VAL A 76 11.93 -0.14 7.40
C VAL A 76 13.25 -0.87 7.62
N ASN A 77 13.26 -1.93 8.43
CA ASN A 77 14.47 -2.74 8.67
C ASN A 77 14.92 -3.47 7.40
N ARG A 78 13.99 -3.96 6.58
CA ARG A 78 14.31 -4.61 5.30
C ARG A 78 14.92 -3.63 4.30
N THR A 79 14.39 -2.41 4.21
CA THR A 79 14.96 -1.36 3.34
C THR A 79 16.33 -0.87 3.81
N ALA A 80 16.55 -0.82 5.13
CA ALA A 80 17.85 -0.43 5.70
C ALA A 80 18.94 -1.49 5.43
N GLY A 81 18.59 -2.78 5.49
CA GLY A 81 19.51 -3.88 5.15
C GLY A 81 19.96 -3.89 3.68
N ALA A 82 19.14 -3.38 2.76
CA ALA A 82 19.48 -3.26 1.35
C ALA A 82 20.54 -2.17 1.05
N ALA A 83 20.68 -1.17 1.93
CA ALA A 83 21.69 -0.12 1.80
C ALA A 83 23.05 -0.47 2.44
N GLY A 84 23.14 -1.64 3.11
CA GLY A 84 24.29 -2.06 3.92
C GLY A 84 25.09 -3.23 3.34
N GLY A 85 25.22 -3.33 2.02
CA GLY A 85 26.15 -4.27 1.39
C GLY A 85 27.59 -3.81 1.60
N ALA A 86 28.26 -4.30 2.65
CA ALA A 86 29.69 -4.14 2.82
C ALA A 86 30.45 -4.94 1.75
N ALA A 87 31.29 -4.22 1.00
CA ALA A 87 32.35 -4.73 0.13
C ALA A 87 33.53 -5.27 0.95
#